data_AF-A0A7W5THU6-F1
#
_entry.id   AF-A0A7W5THU6-F1
#
_cell.length_a   1.000
_cell.length_b   1.000
_cell.length_c   1.000
_cell.angle_alpha   90.00
_cell.angle_beta   90.00
_cell.angle_gamma   90.00
#
_symmetry.space_group_name_H-M   'P 1'
#
loop_
_entity.id
_entity.type
_entity.pdbx_description
1 polymer ?
#
loop_
_entity_poly.entity_id
_entity_poly.type
_entity_poly.pdbx_seq_one_letter_code
_entity_poly.pdbx_strand_id
1 'polypeptide(L)'
;MSIASNMTGNGTSEMKLEIIVVPVSDVDRAKAFYGGLGWRLDADYSSGDNYRVIQFTPPGSNASVIFGKNVTPAAPGSAQGLYLVVSDIETARKELKERGVEVSEAFHPEGEVYSGPDVPYLFGRRRVSGPDPDRGSYRSFAAFSDPDGNGWLFQEITARLPGRITSDLAAFGTAKDIAAALSRAAAAHGEHEKRNGGKHDENWPDWYAEYMMAEQTGKPLPL
;
A
#
# COMPACT_ATOMS: atom_id res chain seq x y z
N MET A 1 -24.81 2.90 16.11
CA MET A 1 -25.86 3.39 15.21
C MET A 1 -25.46 4.78 14.74
N SER A 2 -24.88 4.87 13.54
CA SER A 2 -24.83 6.13 12.78
C SER A 2 -24.90 5.73 11.32
N ILE A 3 -26.03 6.08 10.73
CA ILE A 3 -26.44 5.87 9.35
C ILE A 3 -25.72 6.93 8.53
N ALA A 4 -24.72 6.53 7.75
CA ALA A 4 -24.17 7.41 6.73
C ALA A 4 -25.26 7.64 5.68
N SER A 5 -25.77 8.87 5.64
CA SER A 5 -26.71 9.33 4.62
C SER A 5 -26.05 9.25 3.25
N ASN A 6 -26.66 8.51 2.32
CA ASN A 6 -26.33 8.57 0.90
C ASN A 6 -26.63 10.00 0.38
N MET A 7 -25.60 10.83 0.26
CA MET A 7 -25.67 12.01 -0.61
C MET A 7 -25.21 11.61 -2.00
N THR A 8 -26.18 11.49 -2.91
CA THR A 8 -25.94 11.49 -4.35
C THR A 8 -25.56 12.91 -4.79
N GLY A 9 -24.25 13.19 -4.85
CA GLY A 9 -23.70 14.40 -5.46
C GLY A 9 -22.87 14.02 -6.68
N ASN A 10 -23.43 14.24 -7.87
CA ASN A 10 -22.72 14.16 -9.15
C ASN A 10 -21.95 15.49 -9.33
N GLY A 11 -20.61 15.45 -9.39
CA GLY A 11 -19.76 16.64 -9.55
C GLY A 11 -18.49 16.72 -8.68
N THR A 12 -17.96 15.60 -8.17
CA THR A 12 -16.69 15.63 -7.45
C THR A 12 -15.53 15.68 -8.44
N SER A 13 -14.69 16.72 -8.36
CA SER A 13 -13.44 16.76 -9.13
C SER A 13 -12.57 15.56 -8.81
N GLU A 14 -11.97 14.93 -9.82
CA GLU A 14 -10.98 13.88 -9.59
C GLU A 14 -9.76 14.46 -8.87
N MET A 15 -9.49 13.97 -7.66
CA MET A 15 -8.32 14.34 -6.87
C MET A 15 -7.43 13.12 -6.71
N LYS A 16 -6.20 13.21 -7.22
CA LYS A 16 -5.17 12.17 -7.07
C LYS A 16 -4.13 12.63 -6.07
N LEU A 17 -3.74 11.74 -5.17
CA LEU A 17 -2.61 12.00 -4.28
C LEU A 17 -1.33 11.82 -5.10
N GLU A 18 -0.70 12.93 -5.44
CA GLU A 18 0.55 12.93 -6.20
C GLU A 18 1.76 12.73 -5.28
N ILE A 19 1.77 13.41 -4.12
CA ILE A 19 3.00 13.57 -3.35
C ILE A 19 2.76 13.78 -1.87
N ILE A 20 3.67 13.25 -1.05
CA ILE A 20 3.79 13.53 0.38
C ILE A 20 5.14 14.16 0.66
N VAL A 21 5.15 15.24 1.45
CA VAL A 21 6.39 15.90 1.88
C VAL A 21 6.91 15.25 3.16
N VAL A 22 8.14 14.77 3.14
CA VAL A 22 8.81 14.15 4.29
C VAL A 22 9.86 15.10 4.86
N PRO A 23 9.77 15.51 6.14
CA PRO A 23 10.74 16.42 6.74
C PRO A 23 12.03 15.69 7.12
N VAL A 24 13.16 16.16 6.58
CA VAL A 24 14.49 15.56 6.77
C VAL A 24 15.48 16.63 7.24
N SER A 25 16.48 16.24 8.04
CA SER A 25 17.51 17.20 8.51
C SER A 25 18.71 17.29 7.57
N ASP A 26 18.98 16.24 6.79
CA ASP A 26 20.08 16.16 5.82
C ASP A 26 19.57 15.54 4.50
N VAL A 27 19.63 16.32 3.43
CA VAL A 27 19.07 15.97 2.12
C VAL A 27 19.83 14.83 1.46
N ASP A 28 21.16 14.79 1.59
CA ASP A 28 21.98 13.76 0.94
C ASP A 28 21.92 12.44 1.71
N ARG A 29 21.87 12.49 3.05
CA ARG A 29 21.62 11.31 3.89
C ARG A 29 20.26 10.69 3.58
N ALA A 30 19.22 11.51 3.46
CA ALA A 30 17.89 11.06 3.07
C ALA A 30 17.90 10.48 1.65
N LYS A 31 18.55 11.14 0.69
CA LYS A 31 18.69 10.63 -0.68
C LYS A 31 19.32 9.24 -0.73
N ALA A 32 20.42 9.04 0.01
CA ALA A 32 21.09 7.75 0.08
C ALA A 32 20.19 6.68 0.68
N PHE A 33 19.46 7.01 1.75
CA PHE A 33 18.52 6.08 2.39
C PHE A 33 17.38 5.67 1.44
N TYR A 34 16.60 6.63 0.93
CA TYR A 34 15.45 6.35 0.05
C TYR A 34 15.87 5.70 -1.27
N GLY A 35 17.03 6.07 -1.82
CA GLY A 35 17.64 5.37 -2.96
C GLY A 35 18.05 3.93 -2.63
N GLY A 36 18.57 3.69 -1.42
CA GLY A 36 18.90 2.36 -0.90
C GLY A 36 17.68 1.45 -0.72
N LEU A 37 16.48 2.02 -0.54
CA LEU A 37 15.21 1.27 -0.56
C LEU A 37 14.84 0.78 -1.97
N GLY A 38 15.63 1.11 -3.00
CA GLY A 38 15.34 0.81 -4.40
C GLY A 38 14.12 1.55 -4.95
N TRP A 39 13.81 2.72 -4.37
CA TRP A 39 12.79 3.61 -4.92
C TRP A 39 13.34 4.32 -6.15
N ARG A 40 12.47 4.61 -7.11
CA ARG A 40 12.87 5.29 -8.34
C ARG A 40 13.12 6.76 -8.02
N LEU A 41 14.32 7.27 -8.32
CA LEU A 41 14.62 8.70 -8.24
C LEU A 41 13.95 9.41 -9.43
N ASP A 42 12.96 10.26 -9.15
CA ASP A 42 12.23 10.99 -10.20
C ASP A 42 12.82 12.39 -10.41
N ALA A 43 13.30 13.04 -9.34
CA ALA A 43 13.91 14.36 -9.43
C ALA A 43 14.98 14.59 -8.35
N ASP A 44 16.03 15.32 -8.72
CA ASP A 44 16.96 16.00 -7.82
C ASP A 44 17.23 17.37 -8.44
N TYR A 45 16.51 18.39 -7.96
CA TYR A 45 16.51 19.73 -8.54
C TYR A 45 16.96 20.75 -7.49
N SER A 46 17.82 21.69 -7.90
CA SER A 46 18.30 22.77 -7.05
C SER A 46 18.15 24.11 -7.75
N SER A 47 17.84 25.15 -6.99
CA SER A 47 17.72 26.52 -7.49
C SER A 47 18.49 27.46 -6.56
N GLY A 48 19.73 27.76 -6.93
CA GLY A 48 20.69 28.48 -6.07
C GLY A 48 21.00 27.72 -4.78
N ASP A 49 21.59 28.42 -3.81
CA ASP A 49 22.08 27.77 -2.58
C ASP A 49 20.98 27.47 -1.56
N ASN A 50 19.79 28.05 -1.73
CA ASN A 50 18.73 28.05 -0.72
C ASN A 50 17.61 27.05 -0.99
N TYR A 51 17.60 26.38 -2.14
CA TYR A 51 16.53 25.45 -2.48
C TYR A 51 17.10 24.21 -3.16
N ARG A 52 16.76 23.05 -2.63
CA ARG A 52 16.99 21.74 -3.25
C ARG A 52 15.84 20.83 -2.89
N VAL A 53 15.40 20.04 -3.86
CA VAL A 53 14.29 19.12 -3.70
C VAL A 53 14.62 17.79 -4.37
N ILE A 54 14.27 16.71 -3.69
CA ILE A 54 14.47 15.34 -4.14
C ILE A 54 13.13 14.63 -4.09
N GLN A 55 12.81 13.92 -5.17
CA GLN A 55 11.59 13.13 -5.29
C GLN A 55 11.92 11.66 -5.56
N PHE A 56 11.28 10.78 -4.81
CA PHE A 56 11.35 9.34 -5.01
C PHE A 56 9.95 8.72 -5.10
N THR A 57 9.76 7.76 -5.98
CA THR A 57 8.55 6.93 -6.06
C THR A 57 8.82 5.51 -5.54
N PRO A 58 8.09 5.04 -4.51
CA PRO A 58 8.11 3.63 -4.10
C PRO A 58 7.69 2.70 -5.25
N PRO A 59 8.30 1.51 -5.41
CA PRO A 59 7.90 0.55 -6.44
C PRO A 59 6.39 0.26 -6.41
N GLY A 60 5.74 0.38 -7.56
CA GLY A 60 4.30 0.14 -7.71
C GLY A 60 3.37 1.26 -7.20
N SER A 61 3.91 2.35 -6.65
CA SER A 61 3.11 3.50 -6.22
C SER A 61 2.90 4.49 -7.36
N ASN A 62 1.72 5.12 -7.39
CA ASN A 62 1.45 6.31 -8.20
C ASN A 62 1.82 7.61 -7.47
N ALA A 63 1.92 7.56 -6.14
CA ALA A 63 2.28 8.70 -5.30
C ALA A 63 3.77 8.67 -4.94
N SER A 64 4.39 9.85 -4.92
CA SER A 64 5.80 10.05 -4.58
C SER A 64 5.99 10.55 -3.15
N VAL A 65 7.23 10.48 -2.67
CA VAL A 65 7.71 11.32 -1.55
C VAL A 65 8.60 12.43 -2.08
N ILE A 66 8.57 13.57 -1.39
CA ILE A 66 9.45 14.69 -1.67
C ILE A 66 10.07 15.22 -0.39
N PHE A 67 11.36 15.54 -0.42
CA PHE A 67 12.08 16.11 0.70
C PHE A 67 13.20 17.02 0.20
N GLY A 68 13.67 17.95 1.03
CA GLY A 68 14.69 18.89 0.59
C GLY A 68 14.85 20.13 1.46
N LYS A 69 15.79 20.99 1.06
CA LYS A 69 16.08 22.27 1.71
C LYS A 69 15.00 23.29 1.37
N ASN A 70 14.41 23.90 2.40
CA ASN A 70 13.30 24.86 2.28
C ASN A 70 12.05 24.29 1.56
N VAL A 71 11.77 23.00 1.76
CA VAL A 71 10.57 22.32 1.20
C VAL A 71 9.41 22.26 2.20
N THR A 72 9.69 22.17 3.51
CA THR A 72 8.66 22.10 4.57
C THR A 72 9.14 22.78 5.85
N PRO A 73 8.24 23.42 6.64
CA PRO A 73 8.54 23.90 7.98
C PRO A 73 8.42 22.82 9.06
N ALA A 74 7.92 21.62 8.73
CA ALA A 74 7.77 20.53 9.69
C ALA A 74 9.13 20.05 10.23
N ALA A 75 9.18 19.70 11.52
CA ALA A 75 10.40 19.23 12.14
C ALA A 75 10.86 17.90 11.52
N PRO A 76 12.18 17.70 11.26
CA PRO A 76 12.69 16.41 10.83
C PRO A 76 12.23 15.26 11.73
N GLY A 77 11.85 14.13 11.15
CA GLY A 77 11.37 12.95 11.88
C GLY A 77 9.91 13.00 12.32
N SER A 78 9.22 14.13 12.10
CA SER A 78 7.84 14.31 12.57
C SER A 78 6.77 13.61 11.74
N ALA A 79 7.09 13.15 10.51
CA ALA A 79 6.12 12.43 9.71
C ALA A 79 5.92 11.00 10.24
N GLN A 80 4.68 10.67 10.58
CA GLN A 80 4.28 9.38 11.14
C GLN A 80 2.97 8.92 10.48
N GLY A 81 2.70 7.61 10.50
CA GLY A 81 1.49 7.06 9.92
C GLY A 81 1.50 6.97 8.39
N LEU A 82 2.69 6.82 7.79
CA LEU A 82 2.86 6.58 6.36
C LEU A 82 2.73 5.09 6.08
N TYR A 83 1.82 4.69 5.18
CA TYR A 83 1.54 3.28 4.89
C TYR A 83 2.00 2.90 3.48
N LEU A 84 2.78 1.83 3.40
CA LEU A 84 3.16 1.14 2.18
C LEU A 84 2.39 -0.18 2.11
N VAL A 85 1.68 -0.41 1.02
CA VAL A 85 0.91 -1.64 0.83
C VAL A 85 1.80 -2.70 0.21
N VAL A 86 1.77 -3.90 0.78
CA VAL A 86 2.46 -5.08 0.26
C VAL A 86 1.51 -6.28 0.22
N SER A 87 1.76 -7.21 -0.70
CA SER A 87 0.99 -8.46 -0.79
C SER A 87 1.54 -9.55 0.14
N ASP A 88 2.79 -9.42 0.57
CA ASP A 88 3.49 -10.35 1.45
C ASP A 88 4.43 -9.56 2.36
N ILE A 89 4.06 -9.49 3.64
CA ILE A 89 4.79 -8.73 4.64
C ILE A 89 6.17 -9.32 4.94
N GLU A 90 6.31 -10.65 4.90
CA GLU A 90 7.55 -11.33 5.26
C GLU A 90 8.58 -11.16 4.16
N THR A 91 8.15 -11.26 2.89
CA THR A 91 8.99 -10.97 1.73
C THR A 91 9.47 -9.50 1.76
N ALA A 92 8.55 -8.54 1.96
CA ALA A 92 8.91 -7.12 2.00
C ALA A 92 9.92 -6.78 3.11
N ARG A 93 9.71 -7.36 4.31
CA ARG A 93 10.65 -7.22 5.44
C ARG A 93 12.03 -7.78 5.08
N LYS A 94 12.07 -8.99 4.52
CA LYS A 94 13.33 -9.65 4.14
C LYS A 94 14.12 -8.80 3.14
N GLU A 95 13.46 -8.34 2.08
CA GLU A 95 14.11 -7.55 1.02
C GLU A 95 14.72 -6.23 1.55
N LEU A 96 14.06 -5.57 2.52
CA LEU A 96 14.61 -4.36 3.12
C LEU A 96 15.73 -4.62 4.11
N LYS A 97 15.62 -5.69 4.91
CA LYS A 97 16.72 -6.10 5.81
C LYS A 97 17.97 -6.48 5.01
N GLU A 98 17.82 -7.12 3.85
CA GLU A 98 18.92 -7.41 2.93
C GLU A 98 19.57 -6.13 2.36
N ARG A 99 18.84 -5.02 2.32
CA ARG A 99 19.35 -3.68 1.94
C ARG A 99 19.91 -2.89 3.13
N GLY A 100 20.00 -3.51 4.32
CA GLY A 100 20.56 -2.90 5.52
C GLY A 100 19.60 -1.97 6.28
N VAL A 101 18.29 -2.08 6.03
CA VAL A 101 17.28 -1.29 6.74
C VAL A 101 16.80 -2.06 7.96
N GLU A 102 16.77 -1.40 9.11
CA GLU A 102 16.17 -1.94 10.32
C GLU A 102 14.65 -1.94 10.19
N VAL A 103 14.07 -3.14 10.13
CA VAL A 103 12.62 -3.37 10.05
C VAL A 103 12.19 -4.19 11.25
N SER A 104 11.13 -3.75 11.94
CA SER A 104 10.55 -4.45 13.08
C SER A 104 10.17 -5.89 12.73
N GLU A 105 9.92 -6.72 13.75
CA GLU A 105 9.14 -7.94 13.54
C GLU A 105 7.76 -7.63 12.98
N ALA A 106 7.20 -8.61 12.24
CA ALA A 106 5.81 -8.53 11.83
C ALA A 106 4.94 -8.52 13.09
N PHE A 107 3.83 -7.79 13.03
CA PHE A 107 2.87 -7.72 14.13
C PHE A 107 1.45 -7.59 13.61
N HIS A 108 0.49 -7.90 14.47
CA HIS A 108 -0.94 -7.75 14.23
C HIS A 108 -1.64 -7.15 15.46
N PRO A 109 -2.88 -6.61 15.32
CA PRO A 109 -3.61 -6.04 16.44
C PRO A 109 -4.11 -7.09 17.43
N GLU A 110 -3.99 -6.77 18.72
CA GLU A 110 -4.71 -7.45 19.79
C GLU A 110 -6.18 -7.00 19.78
N GLY A 111 -7.02 -7.67 18.97
CA GLY A 111 -8.45 -7.36 18.88
C GLY A 111 -8.72 -5.89 18.53
N GLU A 112 -9.64 -5.25 19.28
CA GLU A 112 -10.02 -3.83 19.14
C GLU A 112 -9.41 -2.96 20.25
N VAL A 113 -8.12 -3.14 20.55
CA VAL A 113 -7.43 -2.38 21.60
C VAL A 113 -6.75 -1.12 21.05
N TYR A 114 -7.37 0.03 21.33
CA TYR A 114 -6.93 1.35 20.87
C TYR A 114 -6.16 2.18 21.92
N SER A 115 -5.78 1.58 23.06
CA SER A 115 -4.93 2.19 24.09
C SER A 115 -3.79 1.25 24.50
N GLY A 116 -2.61 1.80 24.80
CA GLY A 116 -1.43 0.96 25.05
C GLY A 116 -0.11 1.73 24.88
N PRO A 117 1.02 1.11 25.27
CA PRO A 117 2.34 1.74 25.24
C PRO A 117 3.00 1.72 23.85
N ASP A 118 2.50 0.91 22.91
CA ASP A 118 3.14 0.79 21.59
C ASP A 118 2.86 2.00 20.71
N VAL A 119 3.72 2.19 19.71
CA VAL A 119 3.57 3.26 18.73
C VAL A 119 2.21 3.11 18.01
N PRO A 120 1.41 4.19 17.94
CA PRO A 120 0.13 4.24 17.23
C PRO A 120 0.19 3.69 15.79
N TYR A 121 -0.86 2.98 15.38
CA TYR A 121 -1.14 2.65 13.98
C TYR A 121 -2.66 2.55 13.76
N LEU A 122 -3.10 2.38 12.52
CA LEU A 122 -4.49 2.54 12.08
C LEU A 122 -5.47 1.65 12.85
N PHE A 123 -5.03 0.48 13.33
CA PHE A 123 -5.89 -0.53 13.94
C PHE A 123 -5.58 -0.80 15.42
N GLY A 124 -4.78 0.04 16.09
CA GLY A 124 -4.62 -0.13 17.53
C GLY A 124 -3.42 0.53 18.18
N ARG A 125 -3.19 0.08 19.42
CA ARG A 125 -2.08 0.46 20.30
C ARG A 125 -1.38 -0.73 20.96
N ARG A 126 -1.86 -1.94 20.72
CA ARG A 126 -1.23 -3.19 21.14
C ARG A 126 -0.79 -3.97 19.91
N ARG A 127 0.51 -4.22 19.81
CA ARG A 127 1.15 -4.96 18.73
C ARG A 127 1.49 -6.35 19.22
N VAL A 128 0.77 -7.36 18.73
CA VAL A 128 1.08 -8.76 19.01
C VAL A 128 2.10 -9.23 18.00
N SER A 129 3.15 -9.92 18.47
CA SER A 129 4.22 -10.42 17.61
C SER A 129 3.71 -11.45 16.60
N GLY A 130 4.23 -11.38 15.38
CA GLY A 130 3.89 -12.25 14.25
C GLY A 130 2.85 -11.64 13.30
N PRO A 131 2.76 -12.12 12.05
CA PRO A 131 1.65 -11.77 11.16
C PRO A 131 0.32 -12.23 11.78
N ASP A 132 -0.78 -11.70 11.27
CA ASP A 132 -2.13 -12.15 11.65
C ASP A 132 -2.24 -13.68 11.43
N PRO A 133 -2.61 -14.48 12.44
CA PRO A 133 -2.62 -15.94 12.33
C PRO A 133 -3.54 -16.47 11.22
N ASP A 134 -4.63 -15.76 10.95
CA ASP A 134 -5.60 -16.11 9.91
C ASP A 134 -5.21 -15.54 8.54
N ARG A 135 -4.07 -14.83 8.45
CA ARG A 135 -3.59 -14.06 7.28
C ARG A 135 -4.70 -13.18 6.69
N GLY A 136 -5.51 -12.58 7.58
CA GLY A 136 -6.55 -11.65 7.21
C GLY A 136 -5.98 -10.44 6.48
N SER A 137 -6.61 -10.02 5.38
CA SER A 137 -6.23 -8.79 4.69
C SER A 137 -6.34 -7.58 5.63
N TYR A 138 -5.42 -6.62 5.52
CA TYR A 138 -5.31 -5.43 6.37
C TYR A 138 -4.87 -5.68 7.82
N ARG A 139 -4.53 -6.92 8.21
CA ARG A 139 -4.28 -7.29 9.61
C ARG A 139 -2.81 -7.41 10.01
N SER A 140 -1.91 -7.67 9.06
CA SER A 140 -0.47 -7.80 9.31
C SER A 140 0.29 -6.51 8.98
N PHE A 141 1.24 -6.15 9.84
CA PHE A 141 2.05 -4.94 9.73
C PHE A 141 3.52 -5.19 10.02
N ALA A 142 4.38 -4.29 9.57
CA ALA A 142 5.77 -4.16 10.00
C ALA A 142 6.18 -2.69 9.90
N ALA A 143 7.12 -2.23 10.72
CA ALA A 143 7.51 -0.83 10.78
C ALA A 143 9.00 -0.63 10.51
N PHE A 144 9.35 0.49 9.91
CA PHE A 144 10.73 0.98 9.83
C PHE A 144 10.73 2.51 9.93
N SER A 145 11.91 3.09 10.18
CA SER A 145 12.10 4.53 10.22
C SER A 145 13.20 4.94 9.26
N ASP A 146 13.08 6.15 8.71
CA ASP A 146 14.21 6.78 8.03
C ASP A 146 15.24 7.32 9.05
N PRO A 147 16.42 7.81 8.60
CA PRO A 147 17.47 8.30 9.51
C PRO A 147 17.10 9.49 10.39
N ASP A 148 16.02 10.20 10.05
CA ASP A 148 15.49 11.32 10.85
C ASP A 148 14.40 10.87 11.82
N GLY A 149 13.91 9.63 11.71
CA GLY A 149 12.88 9.05 12.56
C GLY A 149 11.47 9.11 11.95
N ASN A 150 11.32 9.52 10.69
CA ASN A 150 10.01 9.49 10.03
C ASN A 150 9.55 8.03 9.92
N GLY A 151 8.33 7.76 10.41
CA GLY A 151 7.82 6.41 10.60
C GLY A 151 7.03 5.89 9.40
N TRP A 152 7.41 4.71 8.95
CA TRP A 152 6.77 3.96 7.87
C TRP A 152 6.19 2.64 8.39
N LEU A 153 5.03 2.27 7.86
CA LEU A 153 4.35 1.01 8.14
C LEU A 153 4.10 0.28 6.83
N PHE A 154 4.57 -0.94 6.74
CA PHE A 154 3.97 -1.89 5.82
C PHE A 154 2.62 -2.34 6.34
N GLN A 155 1.66 -2.45 5.42
CA GLN A 155 0.39 -3.11 5.66
C GLN A 155 0.19 -4.19 4.60
N GLU A 156 -0.02 -5.41 5.05
CA GLU A 156 -0.36 -6.53 4.18
C GLU A 156 -1.81 -6.43 3.71
N ILE A 157 -2.02 -6.38 2.40
CA ILE A 157 -3.35 -6.38 1.79
C ILE A 157 -3.37 -7.43 0.69
N THR A 158 -4.05 -8.54 0.97
CA THR A 158 -4.23 -9.67 0.04
C THR A 158 -5.56 -9.60 -0.71
N ALA A 159 -6.56 -8.92 -0.13
CA ALA A 159 -7.86 -8.62 -0.73
C ALA A 159 -8.34 -7.23 -0.29
N ARG A 160 -8.78 -6.37 -1.21
CA ARG A 160 -9.20 -5.00 -0.90
C ARG A 160 -10.63 -4.97 -0.33
N LEU A 161 -10.88 -4.05 0.61
CA LEU A 161 -12.24 -3.82 1.12
C LEU A 161 -13.14 -3.26 0.01
N PRO A 162 -14.44 -3.62 0.00
CA PRO A 162 -15.40 -3.14 -0.99
C PRO A 162 -15.40 -1.60 -1.10
N GLY A 163 -15.37 -1.09 -2.33
CA GLY A 163 -15.45 0.36 -2.62
C GLY A 163 -14.17 1.16 -2.35
N ARG A 164 -13.06 0.53 -1.92
CA ARG A 164 -11.77 1.23 -1.75
C ARG A 164 -11.13 1.62 -3.09
N ILE A 165 -11.40 0.83 -4.12
CA ILE A 165 -11.05 1.12 -5.51
C ILE A 165 -12.35 1.54 -6.19
N THR A 166 -12.42 2.77 -6.71
CA THR A 166 -13.56 3.19 -7.53
C THR A 166 -13.63 2.31 -8.76
N SER A 167 -14.83 2.12 -9.31
CA SER A 167 -15.18 1.10 -10.31
C SER A 167 -14.30 1.03 -11.56
N ASP A 168 -13.42 2.00 -11.77
CA ASP A 168 -12.73 2.24 -13.04
C ASP A 168 -11.20 2.09 -12.94
N LEU A 169 -10.65 1.73 -11.77
CA LEU A 169 -9.20 1.60 -11.55
C LEU A 169 -8.81 0.22 -11.03
N ALA A 170 -8.86 -0.84 -11.84
CA ALA A 170 -8.03 -2.00 -11.52
C ALA A 170 -6.56 -1.60 -11.65
N ALA A 171 -5.85 -1.52 -10.53
CA ALA A 171 -4.42 -1.23 -10.52
C ALA A 171 -3.69 -2.47 -10.04
N PHE A 172 -3.05 -3.18 -10.97
CA PHE A 172 -2.06 -4.20 -10.64
C PHE A 172 -0.70 -3.53 -10.57
N GLY A 173 -0.02 -3.64 -9.42
CA GLY A 173 1.25 -2.95 -9.18
C GLY A 173 2.43 -3.59 -9.91
N THR A 174 2.38 -4.91 -10.15
CA THR A 174 3.45 -5.68 -10.79
C THR A 174 2.92 -6.79 -11.70
N ALA A 175 3.77 -7.33 -12.59
CA ALA A 175 3.43 -8.50 -13.40
C ALA A 175 3.13 -9.75 -12.53
N LYS A 176 3.75 -9.86 -11.35
CA LYS A 176 3.48 -10.95 -10.39
C LYS A 176 2.06 -10.83 -9.82
N ASP A 177 1.59 -9.61 -9.57
CA ASP A 177 0.21 -9.37 -9.09
C ASP A 177 -0.81 -9.74 -10.17
N ILE A 178 -0.51 -9.40 -11.44
CA ILE A 178 -1.33 -9.80 -12.58
C ILE A 178 -1.37 -11.33 -12.69
N ALA A 179 -0.21 -12.00 -12.64
CA ALA A 179 -0.14 -13.46 -12.73
C ALA A 179 -0.90 -14.15 -11.59
N ALA A 180 -0.79 -13.63 -10.37
CA ALA A 180 -1.53 -14.14 -9.22
C ALA A 180 -3.04 -13.95 -9.38
N ALA A 181 -3.49 -12.79 -9.88
CA ALA A 181 -4.90 -12.51 -10.13
C ALA A 181 -5.46 -13.39 -11.26
N LEU A 182 -4.73 -13.54 -12.37
CA LEU A 182 -5.08 -14.44 -13.46
C LEU A 182 -5.17 -15.89 -12.99
N SER A 183 -4.26 -16.33 -12.09
CA SER A 183 -4.30 -17.68 -11.54
C SER A 183 -5.54 -17.93 -10.68
N ARG A 184 -5.96 -16.94 -9.88
CA ARG A 184 -7.20 -17.02 -9.09
C ARG A 184 -8.45 -16.98 -9.97
N ALA A 185 -8.47 -16.09 -10.96
CA ALA A 185 -9.53 -16.03 -11.97
C ALA A 185 -9.66 -17.37 -12.71
N ALA A 186 -8.55 -17.98 -13.11
CA ALA A 186 -8.55 -19.28 -13.79
C ALA A 186 -9.08 -20.41 -12.91
N ALA A 187 -8.69 -20.45 -11.64
CA ALA A 187 -9.22 -21.44 -10.70
C ALA A 187 -10.74 -21.27 -10.50
N ALA A 188 -11.21 -20.04 -10.35
CA ALA A 188 -12.63 -19.75 -10.16
C ALA A 188 -13.46 -19.99 -11.44
N HIS A 189 -12.91 -19.66 -12.61
CA HIS A 189 -13.54 -19.91 -13.90
C HIS A 189 -13.65 -21.40 -14.20
N GLY A 190 -12.65 -22.21 -13.80
CA GLY A 190 -12.77 -23.67 -13.88
C GLY A 190 -13.97 -24.22 -13.09
N GLU A 191 -14.32 -23.61 -11.95
CA GLU A 191 -15.54 -23.95 -11.21
C GLU A 191 -16.81 -23.38 -11.86
N HIS A 192 -16.74 -22.24 -12.54
CA HIS A 192 -17.82 -21.69 -13.36
C HIS A 192 -18.17 -22.63 -14.53
N GLU A 193 -17.18 -23.05 -15.32
CA GLU A 193 -17.37 -23.97 -16.44
C GLU A 193 -17.97 -25.31 -15.96
N LYS A 194 -17.48 -25.86 -14.84
CA LYS A 194 -18.06 -27.08 -14.23
C LYS A 194 -19.55 -26.91 -13.89
N ARG A 195 -19.93 -25.77 -13.29
CA ARG A 195 -21.33 -25.46 -12.96
C ARG A 195 -22.19 -25.30 -14.22
N ASN A 196 -21.60 -24.85 -15.32
CA ASN A 196 -22.26 -24.66 -16.61
C ASN A 196 -22.17 -25.89 -17.54
N GLY A 197 -21.98 -27.08 -16.97
CA GLY A 197 -22.01 -28.34 -17.71
C GLY A 197 -20.67 -28.73 -18.34
N GLY A 198 -19.55 -28.18 -17.85
CA GLY A 198 -18.19 -28.54 -18.23
C GLY A 198 -17.80 -28.15 -19.66
N LYS A 199 -18.54 -27.22 -20.27
CA LYS A 199 -18.22 -26.70 -21.60
C LYS A 199 -17.24 -25.55 -21.45
N HIS A 200 -16.32 -25.46 -22.41
CA HIS A 200 -15.44 -24.30 -22.52
C HIS A 200 -16.28 -23.04 -22.74
N ASP A 201 -16.01 -22.02 -21.92
CA ASP A 201 -16.62 -20.71 -22.05
C ASP A 201 -15.78 -19.84 -23.00
N GLU A 202 -16.29 -19.62 -24.22
CA GLU A 202 -15.66 -18.75 -25.23
C GLU A 202 -15.54 -17.28 -24.75
N ASN A 203 -16.35 -16.88 -23.77
CA ASN A 203 -16.32 -15.53 -23.18
C ASN A 203 -15.44 -15.47 -21.92
N TRP A 204 -14.55 -16.45 -21.71
CA TRP A 204 -13.61 -16.46 -20.59
C TRP A 204 -12.82 -15.14 -20.40
N PRO A 205 -12.43 -14.36 -21.44
CA PRO A 205 -11.70 -13.11 -21.21
C PRO A 205 -12.56 -12.08 -20.47
N ASP A 206 -13.84 -11.99 -20.83
CA ASP A 206 -14.79 -11.06 -20.20
C ASP A 206 -15.10 -11.50 -18.76
N TRP A 207 -15.27 -12.81 -18.54
CA TRP A 207 -15.48 -13.34 -17.20
C TRP A 207 -14.27 -13.10 -16.29
N TYR A 208 -13.04 -13.30 -16.80
CA TYR A 208 -11.81 -13.02 -16.05
C TYR A 208 -11.71 -11.53 -15.69
N ALA A 209 -12.01 -10.65 -16.65
CA ALA A 209 -12.01 -9.21 -16.41
C ALA A 209 -13.02 -8.83 -15.32
N GLU A 210 -14.25 -9.36 -15.40
CA GLU A 210 -15.28 -9.14 -14.37
C GLU A 210 -14.85 -9.68 -13.00
N TYR A 211 -14.30 -10.90 -12.95
CA TYR A 211 -13.80 -11.50 -11.72
C TYR A 211 -12.67 -10.68 -11.09
N MET A 212 -11.67 -10.32 -11.88
CA MET A 212 -10.51 -9.56 -11.41
C MET A 212 -10.91 -8.16 -10.93
N MET A 213 -11.85 -7.51 -11.62
CA MET A 213 -12.45 -6.25 -11.18
C MET A 213 -13.25 -6.43 -9.89
N ALA A 214 -14.09 -7.45 -9.80
CA ALA A 214 -14.91 -7.72 -8.62
C ALA A 214 -14.03 -8.03 -7.40
N GLU A 215 -13.00 -8.85 -7.56
CA GLU A 215 -12.02 -9.18 -6.52
C GLU A 215 -11.28 -7.92 -6.04
N GLN A 216 -10.78 -7.09 -6.96
CA GLN A 216 -10.07 -5.86 -6.60
C GLN A 216 -10.98 -4.80 -5.97
N THR A 217 -12.25 -4.74 -6.36
CA THR A 217 -13.20 -3.73 -5.87
C THR A 217 -14.07 -4.22 -4.71
N GLY A 218 -13.88 -5.47 -4.27
CA GLY A 218 -14.67 -6.13 -3.23
C GLY A 218 -16.15 -6.33 -3.58
N LYS A 219 -16.49 -6.37 -4.87
CA LYS A 219 -17.85 -6.71 -5.33
C LYS A 219 -18.07 -8.23 -5.27
N PRO A 220 -19.33 -8.72 -5.28
CA PRO A 220 -19.61 -10.14 -5.43
C PRO A 220 -18.91 -10.70 -6.68
N LEU A 221 -18.24 -11.84 -6.52
CA LEU A 221 -17.55 -12.51 -7.62
C LEU A 221 -18.58 -13.11 -8.59
N PRO A 222 -18.30 -13.09 -9.92
CA PRO A 222 -19.16 -13.75 -10.89
C PRO A 222 -19.21 -15.25 -10.58
N LEU A 223 -20.43 -15.80 -10.66
CA LEU A 223 -20.70 -17.21 -10.51
C LEU A 223 -20.50 -17.89 -11.85
#